data_AF-A0A2N5DLB9-F1
#
_entry.id   AF-A0A2N5DLB9-F1
#
_cell.length_a   1.000
_cell.length_b   1.000
_cell.length_c   1.000
_cell.angle_alpha   90.00
_cell.angle_beta   90.00
_cell.angle_gamma   90.00
#
_symmetry.space_group_name_H-M   'P 1'
#
loop_
_entity.id
_entity.type
_entity.pdbx_description
1 polymer ?
#
loop_
_entity_poly.entity_id
_entity_poly.type
_entity_poly.pdbx_seq_one_letter_code
_entity_poly.pdbx_strand_id
1 'polypeptide(L)'
;MVLSVGDRLFREPGSLSERSQLVLSLIPTGPEWLAWAISDRSAHFAFPDEEALLTELPNLHGSALVLLPALGLLARPAQLITLEIDALNDLLAAEQTRTEEALAKARAVLAGLGLLTQDDLVAGWSLLTRLGVAGAPVFQVMDYPAHEAVLALVEVLNHVDVELAREAAAFALTVSSSPAEFADHVEIYVTLADKREAPAARATRIAAVLRALKVRLFGYLGALQVTESNAAPVVGLAVSQLMMRGGFLGFTRLSLAAREVVAVGKPMEPDAVDAAVRACVEPVPSLLASNLWPMKQGLLRQDGAVEFPIEDQGRRLVILLDAGGTVSLDRARLAA
;
A
#
# COMPACT_ATOMS: atom_id res chain seq x y z
N MET A 1 -4.58 7.05 -39.40
CA MET A 1 -5.64 6.51 -38.54
C MET A 1 -5.67 7.38 -37.32
N VAL A 2 -6.70 8.22 -37.25
CA VAL A 2 -6.96 9.21 -36.19
C VAL A 2 -7.22 8.43 -34.90
N LEU A 3 -6.67 8.84 -33.76
CA LEU A 3 -6.83 8.24 -32.43
C LEU A 3 -8.09 7.35 -32.28
N SER A 4 -7.90 6.05 -31.98
CA SER A 4 -8.99 5.12 -31.68
C SER A 4 -8.95 4.65 -30.23
N VAL A 5 -10.13 4.57 -29.60
CA VAL A 5 -10.32 4.05 -28.24
C VAL A 5 -11.43 3.01 -28.30
N GLY A 6 -11.08 1.75 -28.04
CA GLY A 6 -11.88 0.60 -28.41
C GLY A 6 -12.21 0.62 -29.90
N ASP A 7 -13.49 0.46 -30.23
CA ASP A 7 -13.98 0.52 -31.62
C ASP A 7 -14.34 1.95 -32.07
N ARG A 8 -14.11 2.97 -31.24
CA ARG A 8 -14.51 4.36 -31.51
C ARG A 8 -13.34 5.18 -32.04
N LEU A 9 -13.54 5.87 -33.17
CA LEU A 9 -12.63 6.89 -33.68
C LEU A 9 -12.94 8.23 -33.02
N PHE A 10 -11.94 8.84 -32.38
CA PHE A 10 -12.08 10.12 -31.71
C PHE A 10 -11.77 11.26 -32.68
N ARG A 11 -12.74 12.17 -32.83
CA ARG A 11 -12.63 13.35 -33.72
C ARG A 11 -12.69 14.68 -32.99
N GLU A 12 -13.13 14.66 -31.73
CA GLU A 12 -13.28 15.84 -30.89
C GLU A 12 -12.88 15.50 -29.45
N PRO A 13 -12.16 16.39 -28.73
CA PRO A 13 -11.72 16.14 -27.35
C PRO A 13 -12.86 15.81 -26.38
N GLY A 14 -14.04 16.41 -26.56
CA GLY A 14 -15.23 16.18 -25.72
C GLY A 14 -15.91 14.82 -25.92
N SER A 15 -15.35 13.94 -26.75
CA SER A 15 -15.91 12.59 -27.00
C SER A 15 -15.64 11.59 -25.87
N LEU A 16 -14.73 11.93 -24.94
CA LEU A 16 -14.39 11.13 -23.76
C LEU A 16 -15.52 11.18 -22.73
N SER A 17 -15.63 10.18 -21.86
CA SER A 17 -16.52 10.26 -20.70
C SER A 17 -16.16 11.44 -19.80
N GLU A 18 -17.14 12.00 -19.06
CA GLU A 18 -16.92 13.11 -18.12
C GLU A 18 -15.78 12.81 -17.15
N ARG A 19 -15.77 11.59 -16.60
CA ARG A 19 -14.69 11.12 -15.71
C ARG A 19 -13.33 11.20 -16.38
N SER A 20 -13.20 10.68 -17.60
CA SER A 20 -11.95 10.70 -18.35
C SER A 20 -11.51 12.12 -18.72
N GLN A 21 -12.44 13.03 -18.97
CA GLN A 21 -12.13 14.44 -19.22
C GLN A 21 -11.57 15.13 -17.96
N LEU A 22 -12.15 14.85 -16.79
CA LEU A 22 -11.66 15.37 -15.51
C LEU A 22 -10.25 14.84 -15.21
N VAL A 23 -10.03 13.54 -15.36
CA VAL A 23 -8.69 12.94 -15.17
C VAL A 23 -7.69 13.50 -16.18
N LEU A 24 -8.06 13.61 -17.47
CA LEU A 24 -7.20 14.21 -18.49
C LEU A 24 -6.79 15.63 -18.14
N SER A 25 -7.69 16.42 -17.56
CA SER A 25 -7.43 17.81 -17.15
C SER A 25 -6.44 17.91 -15.97
N LEU A 26 -6.29 16.83 -15.19
CA LEU A 26 -5.30 16.72 -14.12
C LEU A 26 -3.93 16.27 -14.65
N ILE A 27 -3.84 15.71 -15.86
CA ILE A 27 -2.58 15.30 -16.49
C ILE A 27 -1.90 16.53 -17.11
N PRO A 28 -0.66 16.90 -16.70
CA PRO A 28 0.10 17.94 -17.35
C PRO A 28 0.20 17.70 -18.85
N THR A 29 -0.17 18.68 -19.67
CA THR A 29 -0.21 18.61 -21.14
C THR A 29 -1.21 17.60 -21.74
N GLY A 30 -2.05 16.97 -20.91
CA GLY A 30 -3.03 15.96 -21.35
C GLY A 30 -4.02 16.50 -22.39
N PRO A 31 -4.72 17.62 -22.13
CA PRO A 31 -5.65 18.21 -23.08
C PRO A 31 -4.97 18.65 -24.40
N GLU A 32 -3.78 19.22 -24.32
CA GLU A 32 -2.99 19.66 -25.48
C GLU A 32 -2.55 18.46 -26.32
N TRP A 33 -2.10 17.38 -25.68
CA TRP A 33 -1.75 16.15 -26.37
C TRP A 33 -2.95 15.54 -27.10
N LEU A 34 -4.12 15.47 -26.44
CA LEU A 34 -5.32 14.93 -27.05
C LEU A 34 -5.75 15.74 -28.27
N ALA A 35 -5.73 17.08 -28.15
CA ALA A 35 -6.04 17.97 -29.26
C ALA A 35 -5.07 17.76 -30.44
N TRP A 36 -3.76 17.64 -30.16
CA TRP A 36 -2.76 17.33 -31.17
C TRP A 36 -3.02 15.97 -31.84
N ALA A 37 -3.19 14.89 -31.06
CA ALA A 37 -3.38 13.53 -31.55
C ALA A 37 -4.64 13.36 -32.42
N ILE A 38 -5.68 14.16 -32.17
CA ILE A 38 -6.88 14.21 -33.01
C ILE A 38 -6.63 15.00 -34.31
N SER A 39 -5.89 16.10 -34.23
CA SER A 39 -5.67 17.00 -35.37
C SER A 39 -4.61 16.50 -36.37
N ASP A 40 -3.62 15.75 -35.90
CA ASP A 40 -2.49 15.29 -36.71
C ASP A 40 -2.85 14.02 -37.49
N ARG A 41 -2.86 14.13 -38.82
CA ARG A 41 -3.20 13.00 -39.71
C ARG A 41 -2.12 11.90 -39.72
N SER A 42 -0.92 12.20 -39.25
CA SER A 42 0.20 11.28 -39.15
C SER A 42 0.27 10.55 -37.79
N ALA A 43 -0.43 11.04 -36.77
CA ALA A 43 -0.55 10.37 -35.48
C ALA A 43 -1.41 9.10 -35.62
N HIS A 44 -0.94 7.98 -35.06
CA HIS A 44 -1.62 6.68 -35.07
C HIS A 44 -1.55 6.08 -33.68
N PHE A 45 -2.61 6.29 -32.90
CA PHE A 45 -2.75 5.75 -31.56
C PHE A 45 -4.02 4.90 -31.48
N ALA A 46 -3.90 3.72 -30.88
CA ALA A 46 -5.00 2.81 -30.67
C ALA A 46 -4.93 2.28 -29.24
N PHE A 47 -5.98 2.56 -28.47
CA PHE A 47 -6.14 2.10 -27.09
C PHE A 47 -7.37 1.20 -27.00
N PRO A 48 -7.37 0.16 -26.15
CA PRO A 48 -8.54 -0.70 -25.97
C PRO A 48 -9.72 0.02 -25.29
N ASP A 49 -9.45 0.98 -24.41
CA ASP A 49 -10.44 1.78 -23.68
C ASP A 49 -9.86 3.12 -23.19
N GLU A 50 -10.70 3.95 -22.57
CA GLU A 50 -10.30 5.29 -22.09
C GLU A 50 -9.31 5.22 -20.91
N GLU A 51 -9.38 4.16 -20.09
CA GLU A 51 -8.46 3.94 -18.97
C GLU A 51 -7.05 3.67 -19.47
N ALA A 52 -6.91 2.82 -20.49
CA ALA A 52 -5.63 2.54 -21.15
C ALA A 52 -5.06 3.80 -21.81
N LEU A 53 -5.89 4.61 -22.46
CA LEU A 53 -5.46 5.91 -23.00
C LEU A 53 -4.88 6.80 -21.90
N LEU A 54 -5.60 6.98 -20.79
CA LEU A 54 -5.16 7.86 -19.71
C LEU A 54 -3.93 7.34 -18.98
N THR A 55 -3.79 6.02 -18.85
CA THR A 55 -2.65 5.38 -18.20
C THR A 55 -1.37 5.50 -19.03
N GLU A 56 -1.48 5.55 -20.36
CA GLU A 56 -0.33 5.70 -21.25
C GLU A 56 0.15 7.15 -21.40
N LEU A 57 -0.71 8.14 -21.17
CA LEU A 57 -0.35 9.55 -21.38
C LEU A 57 0.85 10.04 -20.53
N PRO A 58 0.94 9.71 -19.23
CA PRO A 58 2.09 10.10 -18.42
C PRO A 58 3.41 9.52 -18.94
N ASN A 59 3.40 8.37 -19.62
CA ASN A 59 4.61 7.73 -20.16
C ASN A 59 5.33 8.61 -21.19
N LEU A 60 4.63 9.60 -21.79
CA LEU A 60 5.24 10.64 -22.63
C LEU A 60 6.29 11.47 -21.87
N HIS A 61 6.14 11.58 -20.55
CA HIS A 61 7.07 12.25 -19.63
C HIS A 61 8.04 11.27 -18.96
N GLY A 62 8.05 9.99 -19.36
CA GLY A 62 8.93 8.96 -18.81
C GLY A 62 8.53 8.48 -17.41
N SER A 63 7.27 8.68 -17.01
CA SER A 63 6.74 8.29 -15.70
C SER A 63 5.32 7.76 -15.84
N ALA A 64 4.95 6.70 -15.11
CA ALA A 64 3.57 6.23 -15.02
C ALA A 64 2.70 7.08 -14.06
N LEU A 65 3.31 8.07 -13.39
CA LEU A 65 2.70 8.93 -12.38
C LEU A 65 2.52 10.35 -12.91
N VAL A 66 1.41 10.95 -12.49
CA VAL A 66 1.02 12.34 -12.74
C VAL A 66 1.29 13.15 -11.49
N LEU A 67 1.95 14.29 -11.66
CA LEU A 67 2.13 15.27 -10.58
C LEU A 67 0.92 16.18 -10.49
N LEU A 68 0.34 16.26 -9.29
CA LEU A 68 -0.64 17.27 -8.86
C LEU A 68 0.08 18.26 -7.92
N PRO A 69 0.56 19.41 -8.45
CA PRO A 69 1.48 20.28 -7.71
C PRO A 69 0.88 20.94 -6.47
N ALA A 70 -0.39 21.39 -6.52
CA ALA A 70 -1.00 22.05 -5.37
C ALA A 70 -1.22 21.08 -4.21
N LEU A 71 -1.46 19.81 -4.53
CA LEU A 71 -1.65 18.73 -3.56
C LEU A 71 -0.32 18.07 -3.13
N GLY A 72 0.79 18.40 -3.79
CA GLY A 72 2.08 17.75 -3.55
C GLY A 72 2.02 16.23 -3.76
N LEU A 73 1.23 15.78 -4.76
CA LEU A 73 0.90 14.36 -4.94
C LEU A 73 1.41 13.83 -6.27
N LEU A 74 1.97 12.62 -6.26
CA LEU A 74 2.17 11.80 -7.46
C LEU A 74 1.14 10.67 -7.47
N ALA A 75 0.29 10.61 -8.50
CA ALA A 75 -0.77 9.60 -8.59
C ALA A 75 -0.81 8.92 -9.95
N ARG A 76 -1.27 7.67 -10.00
CA ARG A 76 -1.54 6.99 -11.28
C ARG A 76 -2.89 7.47 -11.84
N PRO A 77 -3.02 7.72 -13.16
CA PRO A 77 -4.32 7.99 -13.77
C PRO A 77 -5.35 6.90 -13.48
N ALA A 78 -4.92 5.64 -13.46
CA ALA A 78 -5.75 4.49 -13.11
C ALA A 78 -6.32 4.55 -11.68
N GLN A 79 -5.70 5.28 -10.73
CA GLN A 79 -6.28 5.52 -9.40
C GLN A 79 -7.29 6.67 -9.44
N LEU A 80 -7.01 7.70 -10.23
CA LEU A 80 -7.90 8.85 -10.36
C LEU A 80 -9.21 8.45 -11.05
N ILE A 81 -9.17 7.53 -12.02
CA ILE A 81 -10.38 7.07 -12.71
C ILE A 81 -11.29 6.18 -11.85
N THR A 82 -10.84 5.67 -10.70
CA THR A 82 -11.73 4.97 -9.77
C THR A 82 -12.49 5.92 -8.85
N LEU A 83 -12.18 7.21 -8.86
CA LEU A 83 -12.87 8.21 -8.06
C LEU A 83 -14.25 8.54 -8.63
N GLU A 84 -15.15 8.90 -7.69
CA GLU A 84 -16.41 9.54 -8.02
C GLU A 84 -16.20 10.92 -8.63
N ILE A 85 -17.16 11.37 -9.44
CA ILE A 85 -17.08 12.66 -10.15
C ILE A 85 -16.90 13.83 -9.18
N ASP A 86 -17.62 13.83 -8.05
CA ASP A 86 -17.48 14.89 -7.04
C ASP A 86 -16.07 14.95 -6.45
N ALA A 87 -15.46 13.79 -6.18
CA ALA A 87 -14.10 13.70 -5.68
C ALA A 87 -13.07 14.20 -6.71
N LEU A 88 -13.27 13.90 -8.00
CA LEU A 88 -12.44 14.44 -9.08
C LEU A 88 -12.57 15.96 -9.22
N ASN A 89 -13.78 16.49 -9.07
CA ASN A 89 -14.02 17.93 -9.07
C ASN A 89 -13.33 18.62 -7.88
N ASP A 90 -13.34 18.02 -6.69
CA ASP A 90 -12.61 18.54 -5.53
C ASP A 90 -11.10 18.59 -5.77
N LEU A 91 -10.51 17.53 -6.36
CA LEU A 91 -9.09 17.52 -6.75
C LEU A 91 -8.78 18.61 -7.78
N LEU A 92 -9.62 18.76 -8.80
CA LEU A 92 -9.44 19.77 -9.85
C LEU A 92 -9.57 21.20 -9.29
N ALA A 93 -10.55 21.44 -8.43
CA ALA A 93 -10.74 22.73 -7.76
C ALA A 93 -9.54 23.08 -6.87
N ALA A 94 -8.95 22.09 -6.19
CA ALA A 94 -7.75 22.29 -5.39
C ALA A 94 -6.54 22.70 -6.24
N GLU A 95 -6.32 22.02 -7.38
CA GLU A 95 -5.23 22.33 -8.31
C GLU A 95 -5.37 23.71 -8.98
N GLN A 96 -6.60 24.12 -9.30
CA GLN A 96 -6.87 25.40 -9.95
C GLN A 96 -6.91 26.59 -8.99
N THR A 97 -7.66 26.48 -7.89
CA THR A 97 -7.94 27.61 -6.99
C THR A 97 -6.91 27.76 -5.89
N ARG A 98 -6.31 26.65 -5.43
CA ARG A 98 -5.33 26.58 -4.34
C ARG A 98 -5.78 27.26 -3.05
N THR A 99 -7.09 27.29 -2.81
CA THR A 99 -7.66 27.77 -1.55
C THR A 99 -7.55 26.67 -0.49
N GLU A 100 -7.38 27.04 0.78
CA GLU A 100 -7.26 26.05 1.86
C GLU A 100 -8.52 25.19 1.99
N GLU A 101 -9.70 25.74 1.72
CA GLU A 101 -10.95 24.96 1.71
C GLU A 101 -10.94 23.87 0.64
N ALA A 102 -10.51 24.20 -0.59
CA ALA A 102 -10.40 23.22 -1.67
C ALA A 102 -9.31 22.18 -1.38
N LEU A 103 -8.15 22.61 -0.87
CA LEU A 103 -7.06 21.72 -0.47
C LEU A 103 -7.49 20.77 0.66
N ALA A 104 -8.27 21.24 1.64
CA ALA A 104 -8.76 20.40 2.73
C ALA A 104 -9.74 19.32 2.25
N LYS A 105 -10.66 19.65 1.33
CA LYS A 105 -11.57 18.67 0.71
C LYS A 105 -10.81 17.63 -0.09
N ALA A 106 -9.88 18.07 -0.93
CA ALA A 106 -9.02 17.19 -1.69
C ALA A 106 -8.19 16.25 -0.79
N ARG A 107 -7.56 16.78 0.28
CA ARG A 107 -6.81 15.96 1.26
C ARG A 107 -7.68 14.88 1.91
N ALA A 108 -8.96 15.16 2.19
CA ALA A 108 -9.88 14.15 2.72
C ALA A 108 -10.16 13.02 1.72
N VAL A 109 -10.29 13.34 0.41
CA VAL A 109 -10.39 12.34 -0.66
C VAL A 109 -9.12 11.49 -0.73
N LEU A 110 -7.94 12.13 -0.71
CA LEU A 110 -6.65 11.44 -0.78
C LEU A 110 -6.43 10.48 0.39
N ALA A 111 -6.79 10.92 1.61
CA ALA A 111 -6.70 10.09 2.81
C ALA A 111 -7.58 8.84 2.70
N GLY A 112 -8.77 8.95 2.10
CA GLY A 112 -9.65 7.80 1.85
C GLY A 112 -9.08 6.76 0.87
N LEU A 113 -8.19 7.18 -0.03
CA LEU A 113 -7.49 6.32 -0.98
C LEU A 113 -6.11 5.83 -0.48
N GLY A 114 -5.65 6.31 0.67
CA GLY A 114 -4.31 6.00 1.19
C GLY A 114 -3.18 6.54 0.32
N LEU A 115 -3.39 7.64 -0.42
CA LEU A 115 -2.36 8.25 -1.26
C LEU A 115 -1.47 9.16 -0.41
N LEU A 116 -0.17 8.91 -0.44
CA LEU A 116 0.85 9.69 0.24
C LEU A 116 1.21 10.95 -0.56
N THR A 117 1.10 12.08 0.11
CA THR A 117 1.55 13.39 -0.35
C THR A 117 3.01 13.64 0.02
N GLN A 118 3.60 14.70 -0.54
CA GLN A 118 4.93 15.16 -0.16
C GLN A 118 5.04 15.47 1.34
N ASP A 119 3.99 16.02 1.94
CA ASP A 119 3.97 16.32 3.38
C ASP A 119 4.03 15.04 4.22
N ASP A 120 3.38 13.97 3.77
CA ASP A 120 3.44 12.66 4.43
C ASP A 120 4.86 12.06 4.37
N LEU A 121 5.53 12.16 3.22
CA LEU A 121 6.91 11.72 3.07
C LEU A 121 7.85 12.49 4.01
N VAL A 122 7.64 13.81 4.13
CA VAL A 122 8.39 14.67 5.07
C VAL A 122 8.09 14.30 6.52
N ALA A 123 6.84 13.95 6.86
CA ALA A 123 6.46 13.53 8.20
C ALA A 123 7.18 12.23 8.62
N GLY A 124 7.22 11.23 7.72
CA GLY A 124 7.98 10.00 7.94
C GLY A 124 9.47 10.26 8.17
N TRP A 125 10.09 11.11 7.35
CA TRP A 125 11.50 11.49 7.51
C TRP A 125 11.77 12.27 8.82
N SER A 126 10.86 13.16 9.18
CA SER A 126 10.92 13.92 10.44
C SER A 126 10.83 13.00 11.65
N LEU A 127 10.03 11.94 11.58
CA LEU A 127 10.01 10.90 12.61
C LEU A 127 11.37 10.20 12.74
N LEU A 128 11.97 9.72 11.65
CA LEU A 128 13.29 9.08 11.69
C LEU A 128 14.36 9.99 12.28
N THR A 129 14.28 11.30 11.99
CA THR A 129 15.18 12.31 12.57
C THR A 129 14.97 12.45 14.08
N ARG A 130 13.72 12.53 14.56
CA ARG A 130 13.40 12.59 16.00
C ARG A 130 13.87 11.35 16.77
N LEU A 131 13.80 10.18 16.12
CA LEU A 131 14.28 8.91 16.65
C LEU A 131 15.82 8.80 16.62
N GLY A 132 16.51 9.70 15.92
CA GLY A 132 17.97 9.70 15.82
C GLY A 132 18.53 8.66 14.85
N VAL A 133 17.71 8.12 13.94
CA VAL A 133 18.07 7.00 13.05
C VAL A 133 18.05 7.37 11.56
N ALA A 134 17.70 8.61 11.19
CA ALA A 134 17.59 9.04 9.80
C ALA A 134 18.87 8.80 8.96
N GLY A 135 20.05 8.85 9.58
CA GLY A 135 21.33 8.58 8.90
C GLY A 135 21.69 7.10 8.72
N ALA A 136 20.84 6.16 9.13
CA ALA A 136 21.14 4.74 9.04
C ALA A 136 21.15 4.24 7.58
N PRO A 137 22.11 3.38 7.18
CA PRO A 137 22.21 2.89 5.80
C PRO A 137 20.98 2.15 5.28
N VAL A 138 20.18 1.57 6.18
CA VAL A 138 18.93 0.86 5.83
C VAL A 138 17.92 1.75 5.08
N PHE A 139 17.99 3.08 5.28
CA PHE A 139 17.10 4.05 4.63
C PHE A 139 17.69 4.67 3.35
N GLN A 140 18.83 4.17 2.85
CA GLN A 140 19.49 4.74 1.66
C GLN A 140 18.59 4.70 0.42
N VAL A 141 17.78 3.65 0.29
CA VAL A 141 16.80 3.50 -0.79
C VAL A 141 15.46 3.18 -0.14
N MET A 142 14.47 4.06 -0.36
CA MET A 142 13.10 3.87 0.09
C MET A 142 12.20 3.87 -1.14
N ASP A 143 11.58 2.73 -1.41
CA ASP A 143 10.46 2.64 -2.33
C ASP A 143 9.18 3.11 -1.64
N TYR A 144 8.07 3.08 -2.38
CA TYR A 144 6.78 3.50 -1.86
C TYR A 144 6.32 2.66 -0.65
N PRO A 145 6.35 1.30 -0.67
CA PRO A 145 6.05 0.50 0.50
C PRO A 145 6.90 0.83 1.74
N ALA A 146 8.19 1.14 1.55
CA ALA A 146 9.07 1.59 2.62
C ALA A 146 8.62 2.93 3.22
N HIS A 147 8.24 3.90 2.39
CA HIS A 147 7.73 5.19 2.85
C HIS A 147 6.43 5.03 3.64
N GLU A 148 5.50 4.23 3.14
CA GLU A 148 4.24 3.95 3.82
C GLU A 148 4.46 3.28 5.18
N ALA A 149 5.36 2.29 5.24
CA ALA A 149 5.69 1.60 6.49
C ALA A 149 6.31 2.53 7.54
N VAL A 150 7.18 3.46 7.12
CA VAL A 150 7.77 4.46 8.02
C VAL A 150 6.73 5.49 8.45
N LEU A 151 5.83 5.91 7.56
CA LEU A 151 4.75 6.83 7.91
C LEU A 151 3.79 6.22 8.93
N ALA A 152 3.44 4.94 8.79
CA ALA A 152 2.57 4.23 9.73
C ALA A 152 3.12 4.27 11.17
N LEU A 153 4.44 4.34 11.35
CA LEU A 153 5.06 4.51 12.67
C LEU A 153 4.70 5.83 13.35
N VAL A 154 4.34 6.88 12.60
CA VAL A 154 3.94 8.17 13.18
C VAL A 154 2.74 7.98 14.09
N GLU A 155 1.74 7.21 13.64
CA GLU A 155 0.54 6.90 14.41
C GLU A 155 0.88 5.96 15.59
N VAL A 156 1.61 4.87 15.32
CA VAL A 156 2.00 3.89 16.34
C VAL A 156 2.76 4.53 17.50
N LEU A 157 3.65 5.47 17.20
CA LEU A 157 4.52 6.11 18.19
C LEU A 157 3.91 7.36 18.82
N ASN A 158 2.75 7.84 18.35
CA ASN A 158 2.14 9.08 18.84
C ASN A 158 1.83 9.05 20.35
N HIS A 159 1.56 7.86 20.89
CA HIS A 159 1.26 7.63 22.31
C HIS A 159 2.37 6.92 23.09
N VAL A 160 3.53 6.75 22.47
CA VAL A 160 4.68 6.05 23.04
C VAL A 160 5.62 7.08 23.64
N ASP A 161 6.20 6.75 24.80
CA ASP A 161 7.24 7.59 25.41
C ASP A 161 8.44 7.72 24.45
N VAL A 162 9.01 8.92 24.36
CA VAL A 162 10.07 9.23 23.38
C VAL A 162 11.32 8.38 23.62
N GLU A 163 11.66 8.09 24.87
CA GLU A 163 12.83 7.27 25.19
C GLU A 163 12.59 5.81 24.80
N LEU A 164 11.40 5.28 25.07
CA LEU A 164 11.00 3.95 24.58
C LEU A 164 10.99 3.88 23.04
N ALA A 165 10.53 4.91 22.36
CA ALA A 165 10.51 4.97 20.90
C ALA A 165 11.93 4.97 20.32
N ARG A 166 12.87 5.72 20.92
CA ARG A 166 14.30 5.71 20.55
C ARG A 166 14.96 4.37 20.83
N GLU A 167 14.66 3.77 21.98
CA GLU A 167 15.11 2.42 22.34
C GLU A 167 14.65 1.37 21.32
N ALA A 168 13.36 1.41 20.94
CA ALA A 168 12.79 0.55 19.91
C ALA A 168 13.45 0.75 18.54
N ALA A 169 13.68 2.00 18.14
CA ALA A 169 14.36 2.33 16.88
C ALA A 169 15.81 1.83 16.87
N ALA A 170 16.57 2.07 17.94
CA ALA A 170 17.94 1.58 18.07
C ALA A 170 17.99 0.05 18.02
N PHE A 171 17.05 -0.64 18.68
CA PHE A 171 16.92 -2.09 18.59
C PHE A 171 16.62 -2.55 17.16
N ALA A 172 15.63 -1.95 16.50
CA ALA A 172 15.19 -2.34 15.16
C ALA A 172 16.33 -2.24 14.12
N LEU A 173 17.19 -1.22 14.22
CA LEU A 173 18.38 -1.10 13.36
C LEU A 173 19.35 -2.28 13.47
N THR A 174 19.35 -3.02 14.59
CA THR A 174 20.24 -4.19 14.76
C THR A 174 19.71 -5.47 14.12
N VAL A 175 18.42 -5.50 13.77
CA VAL A 175 17.71 -6.72 13.33
C VAL A 175 17.02 -6.58 11.98
N SER A 176 17.01 -5.39 11.39
CA SER A 176 16.35 -5.08 10.11
C SER A 176 17.35 -4.90 8.96
N SER A 177 16.95 -5.37 7.78
CA SER A 177 17.70 -5.20 6.52
C SER A 177 16.99 -4.29 5.52
N SER A 178 15.77 -3.85 5.80
CA SER A 178 15.01 -2.91 4.97
C SER A 178 14.20 -1.93 5.83
N PRO A 179 13.74 -0.79 5.26
CA PRO A 179 12.90 0.16 5.99
C PRO A 179 11.57 -0.43 6.47
N ALA A 180 10.96 -1.31 5.66
CA ALA A 180 9.72 -1.99 6.03
C ALA A 180 9.93 -2.96 7.21
N GLU A 181 11.04 -3.70 7.23
CA GLU A 181 11.41 -4.53 8.38
C GLU A 181 11.70 -3.67 9.62
N PHE A 182 12.36 -2.52 9.45
CA PHE A 182 12.57 -1.57 10.55
C PHE A 182 11.25 -1.14 11.18
N ALA A 183 10.26 -0.74 10.37
CA ALA A 183 8.95 -0.37 10.90
C ALA A 183 8.26 -1.51 11.65
N ASP A 184 8.26 -2.71 11.08
CA ASP A 184 7.66 -3.88 11.72
C ASP A 184 8.33 -4.20 13.08
N HIS A 185 9.66 -4.15 13.15
CA HIS A 185 10.39 -4.43 14.38
C HIS A 185 10.21 -3.34 15.45
N VAL A 186 10.07 -2.06 15.06
CA VAL A 186 9.72 -0.98 16.00
C VAL A 186 8.34 -1.22 16.61
N GLU A 187 7.34 -1.56 15.79
CA GLU A 187 5.98 -1.85 16.27
C GLU A 187 5.96 -3.08 17.19
N ILE A 188 6.68 -4.15 16.82
CA ILE A 188 6.84 -5.34 17.67
C ILE A 188 7.44 -4.96 19.02
N TYR A 189 8.51 -4.17 19.00
CA TYR A 189 9.23 -3.78 20.20
C TYR A 189 8.32 -3.02 21.18
N VAL A 190 7.65 -1.99 20.67
CA VAL A 190 6.73 -1.17 21.47
C VAL A 190 5.56 -2.00 21.98
N THR A 191 5.03 -2.92 21.16
CA THR A 191 3.89 -3.77 21.54
C THR A 191 4.24 -4.74 22.67
N LEU A 192 5.48 -5.24 22.71
CA LEU A 192 5.97 -6.17 23.74
C LEU A 192 6.65 -5.50 24.93
N ALA A 193 6.84 -4.18 24.89
CA ALA A 193 7.57 -3.46 25.91
C ALA A 193 6.81 -3.44 27.24
N ASP A 194 7.40 -4.03 28.29
CA ASP A 194 7.00 -3.78 29.67
C ASP A 194 7.85 -2.64 30.24
N LYS A 195 7.19 -1.55 30.66
CA LYS A 195 7.84 -0.39 31.27
C LYS A 195 8.51 -0.70 32.61
N ARG A 196 8.16 -1.81 33.27
CA ARG A 196 8.79 -2.28 34.52
C ARG A 196 10.13 -2.95 34.27
N GLU A 197 10.38 -3.40 33.05
CA GLU A 197 11.60 -4.07 32.65
C GLU A 197 12.69 -3.06 32.29
N ALA A 198 13.93 -3.33 32.70
CA ALA A 198 15.08 -2.50 32.31
C ALA A 198 15.35 -2.64 30.79
N PRO A 199 15.79 -1.57 30.09
CA PRO A 199 15.97 -1.57 28.64
C PRO A 199 16.76 -2.76 28.07
N ALA A 200 17.88 -3.10 28.71
CA ALA A 200 18.72 -4.21 28.26
C ALA A 200 18.04 -5.59 28.40
N ALA A 201 17.30 -5.80 29.49
CA ALA A 201 16.53 -7.04 29.71
C ALA A 201 15.40 -7.14 28.68
N ARG A 202 14.68 -6.03 28.46
CA ARG A 202 13.60 -5.91 27.47
C ARG A 202 14.07 -6.23 26.06
N ALA A 203 15.16 -5.62 25.61
CA ALA A 203 15.76 -5.90 24.31
C ALA A 203 16.17 -7.38 24.17
N THR A 204 16.75 -7.96 25.21
CA THR A 204 17.15 -9.37 25.23
C THR A 204 15.95 -10.32 25.09
N ARG A 205 14.88 -10.06 25.84
CA ARG A 205 13.64 -10.84 25.80
C ARG A 205 12.95 -10.73 24.45
N ILE A 206 12.79 -9.51 23.93
CA ILE A 206 12.18 -9.28 22.61
C ILE A 206 13.00 -9.94 21.49
N ALA A 207 14.33 -9.89 21.56
CA ALA A 207 15.20 -10.62 20.62
C ALA A 207 14.99 -12.14 20.68
N ALA A 208 14.78 -12.71 21.89
CA ALA A 208 14.48 -14.12 22.05
C ALA A 208 13.12 -14.50 21.45
N VAL A 209 12.08 -13.69 21.68
CA VAL A 209 10.76 -13.85 21.06
C VAL A 209 10.85 -13.79 19.54
N LEU A 210 11.54 -12.78 18.98
CA LEU A 210 11.75 -12.66 17.54
C LEU A 210 12.48 -13.87 16.96
N ARG A 211 13.50 -14.39 17.63
CA ARG A 211 14.22 -15.60 17.17
C ARG A 211 13.31 -16.82 17.15
N ALA A 212 12.50 -17.01 18.19
CA ALA A 212 11.53 -18.10 18.25
C ALA A 212 10.47 -17.98 17.15
N LEU A 213 9.93 -16.78 16.93
CA LEU A 213 8.97 -16.49 15.86
C LEU A 213 9.56 -16.78 14.48
N LYS A 214 10.78 -16.31 14.19
CA LYS A 214 11.44 -16.53 12.88
C LYS A 214 11.48 -18.01 12.51
N VAL A 215 11.87 -18.88 13.44
CA VAL A 215 11.96 -20.33 13.20
C VAL A 215 10.59 -20.94 12.86
N ARG A 216 9.51 -20.47 13.49
CA ARG A 216 8.15 -20.99 13.26
C ARG A 216 7.48 -20.39 12.03
N LEU A 217 7.86 -19.18 11.65
CA LEU A 217 7.20 -18.43 10.59
C LEU A 217 7.74 -18.69 9.19
N PHE A 218 8.90 -19.34 9.05
CA PHE A 218 9.44 -19.72 7.73
C PHE A 218 8.44 -20.53 6.89
N GLY A 219 7.66 -21.41 7.51
CA GLY A 219 6.64 -22.22 6.82
C GLY A 219 5.40 -21.44 6.38
N TYR A 220 5.25 -20.19 6.84
CA TYR A 220 4.14 -19.30 6.50
C TYR A 220 4.58 -18.14 5.61
N LEU A 221 5.80 -18.19 5.09
CA LEU A 221 6.22 -17.37 3.96
C LEU A 221 5.77 -18.06 2.68
N GLY A 222 5.27 -17.28 1.74
CA GLY A 222 4.75 -17.87 0.51
C GLY A 222 4.07 -16.82 -0.33
N ALA A 223 4.44 -16.83 -1.59
CA ALA A 223 3.95 -15.90 -2.59
C ALA A 223 3.35 -16.74 -3.73
N LEU A 224 2.15 -16.38 -4.15
CA LEU A 224 1.50 -16.99 -5.31
C LEU A 224 1.75 -16.10 -6.52
N GLN A 225 2.43 -16.62 -7.53
CA GLN A 225 2.65 -15.88 -8.78
C GLN A 225 1.42 -15.99 -9.66
N VAL A 226 0.94 -14.86 -10.17
CA VAL A 226 -0.17 -14.75 -11.10
C VAL A 226 0.34 -14.11 -12.39
N THR A 227 0.29 -14.86 -13.48
CA THR A 227 0.85 -14.48 -14.79
C THR A 227 -0.07 -13.59 -15.62
N GLU A 228 -1.35 -13.52 -15.30
CA GLU A 228 -2.37 -12.81 -16.08
C GLU A 228 -3.01 -11.69 -15.25
N SER A 229 -3.19 -10.53 -15.89
CA SER A 229 -4.02 -9.36 -15.52
C SER A 229 -4.34 -9.15 -14.04
N ASN A 230 -4.03 -7.96 -13.51
CA ASN A 230 -4.27 -7.49 -12.14
C ASN A 230 -5.77 -7.43 -11.70
N ALA A 231 -6.64 -8.13 -12.40
CA ALA A 231 -8.06 -8.17 -12.14
C ALA A 231 -8.38 -9.04 -10.91
N ALA A 232 -9.22 -8.49 -10.02
CA ALA A 232 -9.69 -9.15 -8.80
C ALA A 232 -10.18 -10.62 -8.99
N PRO A 233 -10.93 -10.98 -10.06
CA PRO A 233 -11.39 -12.34 -10.27
C PRO A 233 -10.25 -13.36 -10.47
N VAL A 234 -9.15 -12.94 -11.10
CA VAL A 234 -7.99 -13.81 -11.35
C VAL A 234 -7.28 -14.12 -10.04
N VAL A 235 -7.06 -13.10 -9.21
CA VAL A 235 -6.49 -13.25 -7.86
C VAL A 235 -7.36 -14.15 -7.00
N GLY A 236 -8.67 -13.92 -6.97
CA GLY A 236 -9.63 -14.73 -6.23
C GLY A 236 -9.63 -16.21 -6.68
N LEU A 237 -9.60 -16.46 -8.00
CA LEU A 237 -9.51 -17.81 -8.53
C LEU A 237 -8.19 -18.50 -8.16
N ALA A 238 -7.06 -17.79 -8.28
CA ALA A 238 -5.74 -18.33 -7.98
C ALA A 238 -5.60 -18.70 -6.49
N VAL A 239 -6.09 -17.82 -5.59
CA VAL A 239 -6.11 -18.10 -4.15
C VAL A 239 -7.06 -19.26 -3.83
N SER A 240 -8.23 -19.32 -4.46
CA SER A 240 -9.16 -20.46 -4.30
C SER A 240 -8.53 -21.79 -4.71
N GLN A 241 -7.83 -21.83 -5.86
CA GLN A 241 -7.11 -23.01 -6.32
C GLN A 241 -5.98 -23.43 -5.37
N LEU A 242 -5.26 -22.47 -4.80
CA LEU A 242 -4.26 -22.74 -3.77
C LEU A 242 -4.89 -23.40 -2.54
N MET A 243 -6.01 -22.86 -2.06
CA MET A 243 -6.73 -23.42 -0.90
C MET A 243 -7.28 -24.83 -1.18
N MET A 244 -7.84 -25.08 -2.36
CA MET A 244 -8.34 -26.41 -2.76
C MET A 244 -7.23 -27.48 -2.78
N ARG A 245 -5.97 -27.07 -3.02
CA ARG A 245 -4.80 -27.96 -2.98
C ARG A 245 -4.24 -28.15 -1.57
N GLY A 246 -4.89 -27.59 -0.55
CA GLY A 246 -4.40 -27.60 0.84
C GLY A 246 -3.20 -26.66 1.06
N GLY A 247 -2.98 -25.70 0.17
CA GLY A 247 -1.93 -24.70 0.31
C GLY A 247 -2.28 -23.60 1.31
N PHE A 248 -1.29 -22.78 1.66
CA PHE A 248 -1.45 -21.60 2.50
C PHE A 248 -0.99 -20.35 1.74
N LEU A 249 -1.78 -19.28 1.77
CA LEU A 249 -1.35 -17.99 1.23
C LEU A 249 -0.42 -17.33 2.25
N GLY A 250 0.87 -17.34 1.97
CA GLY A 250 1.90 -16.87 2.88
C GLY A 250 1.99 -15.35 2.99
N PHE A 251 2.69 -14.90 4.03
CA PHE A 251 2.97 -13.48 4.24
C PHE A 251 4.05 -12.96 3.28
N THR A 252 3.96 -11.68 2.92
CA THR A 252 4.93 -11.00 2.04
C THR A 252 6.35 -11.03 2.60
N ARG A 253 6.51 -10.88 3.92
CA ARG A 253 7.81 -10.88 4.60
C ARG A 253 7.72 -11.41 6.02
N LEU A 254 8.86 -11.86 6.55
CA LEU A 254 8.96 -12.50 7.86
C LEU A 254 8.70 -11.54 9.03
N SER A 255 9.20 -10.30 8.94
CA SER A 255 8.98 -9.27 9.96
C SER A 255 7.50 -8.91 10.10
N LEU A 256 6.78 -8.86 8.98
CA LEU A 256 5.35 -8.60 8.93
C LEU A 256 4.58 -9.75 9.60
N ALA A 257 4.86 -11.00 9.23
CA ALA A 257 4.24 -12.15 9.88
C ALA A 257 4.46 -12.13 11.41
N ALA A 258 5.68 -11.81 11.85
CA ALA A 258 6.00 -11.68 13.27
C ALA A 258 5.20 -10.56 13.95
N ARG A 259 5.05 -9.41 13.28
CA ARG A 259 4.27 -8.27 13.75
C ARG A 259 2.79 -8.62 13.94
N GLU A 260 2.20 -9.32 12.97
CA GLU A 260 0.81 -9.76 13.06
C GLU A 260 0.59 -10.75 14.21
N VAL A 261 1.50 -11.72 14.37
CA VAL A 261 1.44 -12.69 15.49
C VAL A 261 1.59 -12.01 16.85
N VAL A 262 2.51 -11.05 16.96
CA VAL A 262 2.71 -10.27 18.19
C VAL A 262 1.47 -9.44 18.54
N ALA A 263 0.80 -8.86 17.53
CA ALA A 263 -0.43 -8.10 17.74
C ALA A 263 -1.56 -8.95 18.34
N VAL A 264 -1.63 -10.24 17.97
CA VAL A 264 -2.63 -11.20 18.48
C VAL A 264 -2.24 -11.77 19.85
N GLY A 265 -0.97 -12.09 20.06
CA GLY A 265 -0.50 -12.86 21.22
C GLY A 265 0.06 -12.05 22.39
N LYS A 266 -0.18 -10.73 22.46
CA LYS A 266 0.35 -9.86 23.52
C LYS A 266 -0.35 -10.08 24.89
N PRO A 267 0.39 -10.07 26.02
CA PRO A 267 1.85 -10.06 26.15
C PRO A 267 2.46 -11.43 25.77
N MET A 268 3.62 -11.43 25.13
CA MET A 268 4.25 -12.63 24.58
C MET A 268 5.61 -12.92 25.20
N GLU A 269 5.72 -14.11 25.78
CA GLU A 269 6.98 -14.73 26.18
C GLU A 269 7.42 -15.78 25.15
N PRO A 270 8.72 -16.16 25.10
CA PRO A 270 9.22 -17.11 24.11
C PRO A 270 8.45 -18.44 24.07
N ASP A 271 7.97 -18.92 25.21
CA ASP A 271 7.23 -20.19 25.32
C ASP A 271 5.78 -20.09 24.78
N ALA A 272 5.23 -18.87 24.67
CA ALA A 272 3.88 -18.63 24.17
C ALA A 272 3.83 -18.49 22.64
N VAL A 273 4.98 -18.48 21.96
CA VAL A 273 5.08 -18.26 20.51
C VAL A 273 4.26 -19.27 19.71
N ASP A 274 4.33 -20.56 20.05
CA ASP A 274 3.62 -21.62 19.30
C ASP A 274 2.09 -21.48 19.42
N ALA A 275 1.58 -20.96 20.54
CA ALA A 275 0.15 -20.69 20.71
C ALA A 275 -0.27 -19.44 19.90
N ALA A 276 0.55 -18.40 19.92
CA ALA A 276 0.26 -17.15 19.22
C ALA A 276 0.30 -17.31 17.69
N VAL A 277 1.28 -18.06 17.17
CA VAL A 277 1.37 -18.38 15.73
C VAL A 277 0.11 -19.12 15.28
N ARG A 278 -0.34 -20.13 16.04
CA ARG A 278 -1.58 -20.86 15.74
C ARG A 278 -2.80 -19.95 15.76
N ALA A 279 -2.97 -19.12 16.79
CA ALA A 279 -4.09 -18.20 16.91
C ALA A 279 -4.19 -17.18 15.77
N CYS A 280 -3.03 -16.76 15.24
CA CYS A 280 -2.93 -15.86 14.09
C CYS A 280 -3.22 -16.58 12.77
N VAL A 281 -2.61 -17.76 12.54
CA VAL A 281 -2.55 -18.41 11.23
C VAL A 281 -3.71 -19.37 10.97
N GLU A 282 -4.12 -20.18 11.95
CA GLU A 282 -5.15 -21.21 11.77
C GLU A 282 -6.47 -20.67 11.19
N PRO A 283 -6.93 -19.44 11.52
CA PRO A 283 -8.20 -18.93 10.99
C PRO A 283 -8.09 -18.36 9.57
N VAL A 284 -6.89 -18.13 9.03
CA VAL A 284 -6.70 -17.51 7.72
C VAL A 284 -7.34 -18.34 6.59
N PRO A 285 -7.11 -19.66 6.46
CA PRO A 285 -7.72 -20.45 5.39
C PRO A 285 -9.25 -20.45 5.42
N SER A 286 -9.87 -20.50 6.60
CA SER A 286 -11.33 -20.46 6.72
C SER A 286 -11.90 -19.11 6.29
N LEU A 287 -11.25 -18.00 6.68
CA LEU A 287 -11.67 -16.66 6.31
C LEU A 287 -11.55 -16.42 4.80
N LEU A 288 -10.47 -16.93 4.19
CA LEU A 288 -10.31 -16.89 2.74
C LEU A 288 -11.43 -17.72 2.07
N ALA A 289 -11.64 -18.97 2.48
CA ALA A 289 -12.65 -19.85 1.89
C ALA A 289 -14.08 -19.24 1.94
N SER A 290 -14.43 -18.56 3.03
CA SER A 290 -15.75 -17.93 3.20
C SER A 290 -15.95 -16.64 2.40
N ASN A 291 -14.87 -15.92 2.05
CA ASN A 291 -14.95 -14.55 1.52
C ASN A 291 -14.29 -14.34 0.14
N LEU A 292 -13.86 -15.41 -0.53
CA LEU A 292 -13.27 -15.31 -1.88
C LEU A 292 -14.27 -14.87 -2.96
N TRP A 293 -15.58 -14.92 -2.69
CA TRP A 293 -16.63 -14.79 -3.71
C TRP A 293 -17.33 -13.42 -3.82
N PRO A 294 -17.07 -12.45 -2.94
CA PRO A 294 -17.25 -11.04 -3.28
C PRO A 294 -15.97 -10.25 -3.02
N MET A 295 -14.85 -10.64 -3.63
CA MET A 295 -13.71 -9.72 -3.69
C MET A 295 -14.18 -8.44 -4.40
N LYS A 296 -14.34 -7.37 -3.62
CA LYS A 296 -14.63 -6.02 -4.13
C LYS A 296 -13.49 -5.62 -5.09
N GLN A 297 -13.74 -4.61 -5.92
CA GLN A 297 -12.65 -3.98 -6.68
C GLN A 297 -11.50 -3.66 -5.71
N GLY A 298 -10.30 -4.15 -6.02
CA GLY A 298 -9.13 -3.95 -5.18
C GLY A 298 -8.75 -2.48 -5.15
N LEU A 299 -8.11 -2.05 -4.06
CA LEU A 299 -7.62 -0.69 -3.89
C LEU A 299 -6.24 -0.60 -4.53
N LEU A 300 -6.13 0.14 -5.63
CA LEU A 300 -4.87 0.39 -6.32
C LEU A 300 -4.01 1.38 -5.52
N ARG A 301 -2.78 1.00 -5.20
CA ARG A 301 -1.76 1.82 -4.52
C ARG A 301 -0.93 2.62 -5.52
N GLN A 302 -0.21 3.64 -5.03
CA GLN A 302 0.58 4.54 -5.89
C GLN A 302 1.72 3.82 -6.61
N ASP A 303 2.29 2.78 -6.01
CA ASP A 303 3.29 1.92 -6.65
C ASP A 303 2.71 1.00 -7.73
N GLY A 304 1.40 0.86 -7.78
CA GLY A 304 0.69 -0.02 -8.71
C GLY A 304 0.34 -1.39 -8.12
N ALA A 305 0.65 -1.65 -6.84
CA ALA A 305 0.14 -2.81 -6.14
C ALA A 305 -1.36 -2.66 -5.88
N VAL A 306 -2.06 -3.78 -5.72
CA VAL A 306 -3.52 -3.80 -5.47
C VAL A 306 -3.79 -4.53 -4.17
N GLU A 307 -4.53 -3.89 -3.28
CA GLU A 307 -4.96 -4.45 -2.01
C GLU A 307 -6.41 -4.93 -2.06
N PHE A 308 -6.63 -6.14 -1.56
CA PHE A 308 -7.96 -6.73 -1.41
C PHE A 308 -8.24 -6.89 0.09
N PRO A 309 -8.82 -5.87 0.74
CA PRO A 309 -9.21 -5.98 2.14
C PRO A 309 -10.41 -6.93 2.28
N ILE A 310 -10.30 -7.86 3.23
CA ILE A 310 -11.35 -8.80 3.59
C ILE A 310 -11.62 -8.60 5.08
N GLU A 311 -12.87 -8.29 5.42
CA GLU A 311 -13.31 -8.17 6.81
C GLU A 311 -14.40 -9.20 7.08
N ASP A 312 -14.18 -10.05 8.06
CA ASP A 312 -15.15 -11.08 8.47
C ASP A 312 -14.94 -11.47 9.93
N GLN A 313 -16.03 -11.68 10.66
CA GLN A 313 -16.05 -12.10 12.08
C GLN A 313 -15.12 -11.29 13.01
N GLY A 314 -15.01 -9.98 12.79
CA GLY A 314 -14.13 -9.12 13.58
C GLY A 314 -12.65 -9.38 13.33
N ARG A 315 -12.29 -9.90 12.15
CA ARG A 315 -10.92 -10.01 11.63
C ARG A 315 -10.81 -9.27 10.32
N ARG A 316 -9.65 -8.64 10.11
CA ARG A 316 -9.27 -7.96 8.88
C ARG A 316 -8.04 -8.63 8.29
N LEU A 317 -8.22 -9.17 7.09
CA LEU A 317 -7.14 -9.65 6.23
C LEU A 317 -6.91 -8.65 5.10
N VAL A 318 -5.66 -8.51 4.66
CA VAL A 318 -5.35 -7.76 3.44
C VAL A 318 -4.49 -8.64 2.56
N ILE A 319 -5.02 -8.97 1.38
CA ILE A 319 -4.25 -9.65 0.33
C ILE A 319 -3.65 -8.58 -0.55
N LEU A 320 -2.36 -8.68 -0.82
CA LEU A 320 -1.61 -7.77 -1.66
C LEU A 320 -1.23 -8.50 -2.96
N LEU A 321 -1.58 -7.90 -4.10
CA LEU A 321 -0.99 -8.20 -5.40
C LEU A 321 0.05 -7.11 -5.67
N ASP A 322 1.34 -7.46 -5.67
CA ASP A 322 2.38 -6.49 -6.02
C ASP A 322 2.39 -6.17 -7.53
N ALA A 323 3.09 -5.10 -7.91
CA ALA A 323 3.21 -4.70 -9.31
C ALA A 323 3.95 -5.74 -10.19
N GLY A 324 4.63 -6.73 -9.57
CA GLY A 324 5.32 -7.82 -10.24
C GLY A 324 4.48 -9.08 -10.47
N GLY A 325 3.21 -9.11 -10.03
CA GLY A 325 2.32 -10.26 -10.19
C GLY A 325 2.33 -11.24 -8.99
N THR A 326 2.92 -10.85 -7.86
CA THR A 326 2.98 -11.68 -6.66
C THR A 326 1.79 -11.41 -5.74
N VAL A 327 1.02 -12.44 -5.43
CA VAL A 327 -0.06 -12.41 -4.45
C VAL A 327 0.43 -12.94 -3.11
N SER A 328 0.23 -12.17 -2.04
CA SER A 328 0.64 -12.52 -0.68
C SER A 328 -0.29 -11.92 0.37
N LEU A 329 -0.12 -12.33 1.63
CA LEU A 329 -0.84 -11.79 2.78
C LEU A 329 -0.02 -10.64 3.40
N ASP A 330 -0.58 -9.43 3.40
CA ASP A 330 0.05 -8.23 3.98
C ASP A 330 -0.54 -7.86 5.36
N ARG A 331 -1.71 -8.38 5.72
CA ARG A 331 -2.27 -8.18 7.06
C ARG A 331 -3.14 -9.34 7.51
N ALA A 332 -3.07 -9.65 8.80
CA ALA A 332 -3.95 -10.62 9.45
C ALA A 332 -4.18 -10.25 10.92
N ARG A 333 -5.12 -9.35 11.19
CA ARG A 333 -5.43 -8.87 12.56
C ARG A 333 -6.89 -9.07 12.93
N LEU A 334 -7.17 -8.92 14.22
CA LEU A 334 -8.52 -8.61 14.69
C LEU A 334 -8.89 -7.20 14.18
N ALA A 335 -10.12 -7.02 13.70
CA ALA A 335 -10.67 -5.72 13.36
C ALA A 335 -10.81 -4.89 14.66
N ALA A 336 -10.41 -3.62 14.59
CA ALA A 336 -10.50 -2.68 15.72
C ALA A 336 -11.94 -2.19 15.93
#